data_AF-A0A1F3IPT3-F1
#
_entry.id   AF-A0A1F3IPT3-F1
#
_cell.length_a   1.000
_cell.length_b   1.000
_cell.length_c   1.000
_cell.angle_alpha   90.00
_cell.angle_beta   90.00
_cell.angle_gamma   90.00
#
_symmetry.space_group_name_H-M   'P 1'
#
loop_
_entity.id
_entity.type
_entity.pdbx_description
1 polymer ?
#
loop_
_entity_poly.entity_id
_entity_poly.type
_entity_poly.pdbx_seq_one_letter_code
_entity_poly.pdbx_strand_id
1 'polypeptide(L)'
;MEYLKIWEELFIERNSINKSFFDNHIIIGNSYIYEWAQGVSFRVGYKFEMDWGIAYNEDQFIIKINQDNNHYTTEIPRDVYLIKDQIKTLLDKGNHSDNIITISKENLLFPTIEDALNNLIDIAKVNTLCIRRIYLDENTGNLILEANGEYENEDNSCIFGSIDLINGETEVYDGACWIFN
;
A
#
# COMPACT_ATOMS: atom_id res chain seq x y z
N MET A 1 -17.37 13.75 -0.32
CA MET A 1 -17.46 13.42 -1.75
C MET A 1 -16.45 14.19 -2.59
N GLU A 2 -16.25 15.50 -2.38
CA GLU A 2 -15.27 16.30 -3.13
C GLU A 2 -13.81 15.81 -2.99
N TYR A 3 -13.33 15.53 -1.78
CA TYR A 3 -11.96 15.04 -1.55
C TYR A 3 -11.71 13.64 -2.10
N LEU A 4 -12.74 12.81 -2.26
CA LEU A 4 -12.60 11.53 -2.93
C LEU A 4 -12.28 11.72 -4.41
N LYS A 5 -12.91 12.71 -5.07
CA LYS A 5 -12.61 13.06 -6.45
C LYS A 5 -11.21 13.66 -6.58
N ILE A 6 -10.80 14.51 -5.62
CA ILE A 6 -9.42 15.03 -5.58
C ILE A 6 -8.42 13.88 -5.45
N TRP A 7 -8.66 12.93 -4.54
CA TRP A 7 -7.83 11.74 -4.40
C TRP A 7 -7.75 10.95 -5.70
N GLU A 8 -8.87 10.67 -6.37
CA GLU A 8 -8.90 9.94 -7.64
C GLU A 8 -8.04 10.65 -8.70
N GLU A 9 -8.21 11.97 -8.86
CA GLU A 9 -7.43 12.76 -9.82
C GLU A 9 -5.92 12.68 -9.51
N LEU A 10 -5.54 12.82 -8.24
CA LEU A 10 -4.15 12.75 -7.81
C LEU A 10 -3.56 11.33 -7.91
N PHE A 11 -4.35 10.29 -7.63
CA PHE A 11 -3.96 8.90 -7.77
C PHE A 11 -3.68 8.57 -9.24
N ILE A 12 -4.57 8.98 -10.15
CA ILE A 12 -4.41 8.81 -11.60
C ILE A 12 -3.15 9.54 -12.09
N GLU A 13 -2.96 10.79 -11.65
CA GLU A 13 -1.80 11.61 -12.01
C GLU A 13 -0.49 10.99 -11.52
N ARG A 14 -0.41 10.63 -10.22
CA ARG A 14 0.79 10.06 -9.59
C ARG A 14 1.24 8.77 -10.26
N ASN A 15 0.28 7.89 -10.58
CA ASN A 15 0.55 6.59 -11.18
C ASN A 15 0.67 6.61 -12.71
N SER A 16 0.43 7.78 -13.34
CA SER A 16 0.43 7.94 -14.79
C SER A 16 -0.44 6.86 -15.47
N ILE A 17 -1.64 6.66 -14.92
CA ILE A 17 -2.68 5.75 -15.44
C ILE A 17 -3.78 6.56 -16.10
N ASN A 18 -4.72 5.88 -16.77
CA ASN A 18 -5.93 6.49 -17.27
C ASN A 18 -7.14 6.09 -16.42
N LYS A 19 -8.27 6.76 -16.62
CA LYS A 19 -9.51 6.49 -15.88
C LYS A 19 -10.02 5.06 -16.05
N SER A 20 -9.89 4.48 -17.25
CA SER A 20 -10.29 3.09 -17.52
C SER A 20 -9.49 2.10 -16.67
N PHE A 21 -8.17 2.29 -16.57
CA PHE A 21 -7.32 1.48 -15.70
C PHE A 21 -7.75 1.62 -14.24
N PHE A 22 -7.92 2.86 -13.76
CA PHE A 22 -8.38 3.10 -12.39
C PHE A 22 -9.70 2.38 -12.10
N ASP A 23 -10.69 2.52 -12.97
CA ASP A 23 -12.03 1.94 -12.79
C ASP A 23 -12.03 0.40 -12.80
N ASN A 24 -11.09 -0.22 -13.51
CA ASN A 24 -10.98 -1.67 -13.59
C ASN A 24 -10.18 -2.30 -12.45
N HIS A 25 -9.23 -1.56 -11.87
CA HIS A 25 -8.26 -2.10 -10.93
C HIS A 25 -8.39 -1.56 -9.50
N ILE A 26 -9.10 -0.44 -9.30
CA ILE A 26 -9.24 0.22 -7.99
C ILE A 26 -10.69 0.21 -7.54
N ILE A 27 -10.96 -0.48 -6.42
CA ILE A 27 -12.29 -0.55 -5.82
C ILE A 27 -12.27 0.15 -4.47
N ILE A 28 -12.96 1.28 -4.39
CA ILE A 28 -13.08 2.08 -3.16
C ILE A 28 -13.95 1.33 -2.15
N GLY A 29 -13.42 1.07 -0.96
CA GLY A 29 -14.14 0.44 0.14
C GLY A 29 -14.84 1.47 1.03
N ASN A 30 -14.06 2.39 1.59
CA ASN A 30 -14.56 3.43 2.48
C ASN A 30 -13.74 4.72 2.32
N SER A 31 -14.34 5.84 2.70
CA SER A 31 -13.60 7.09 2.88
C SER A 31 -14.18 7.86 4.05
N TYR A 32 -13.34 8.58 4.76
CA TYR A 32 -13.76 9.37 5.90
C TYR A 32 -12.84 10.57 6.12
N ILE A 33 -13.38 11.55 6.83
CA ILE A 33 -12.66 12.71 7.29
C ILE A 33 -12.55 12.58 8.80
N TYR A 34 -11.37 12.85 9.35
CA TYR A 34 -11.15 12.85 10.78
C TYR A 34 -10.30 14.06 11.18
N GLU A 35 -10.50 14.50 12.42
CA GLU A 35 -9.70 15.56 13.02
C GLU A 35 -8.58 14.95 13.85
N TRP A 36 -7.39 15.55 13.77
CA TRP A 36 -6.24 15.21 14.59
C TRP A 36 -5.52 16.47 15.03
N ALA A 37 -4.51 16.35 15.91
CA ALA A 37 -3.78 17.49 16.48
C ALA A 37 -3.26 18.49 15.41
N GLN A 38 -2.95 17.99 14.22
CA GLN A 38 -2.36 18.75 13.12
C GLN A 38 -3.38 19.46 12.23
N GLY A 39 -4.66 19.09 12.30
CA GLY A 39 -5.69 19.60 11.40
C GLY A 39 -6.77 18.57 11.09
N VAL A 40 -7.31 18.65 9.88
CA VAL A 40 -8.32 17.73 9.37
C VAL A 40 -7.70 16.93 8.24
N SER A 41 -7.83 15.61 8.28
CA SER A 41 -7.31 14.70 7.26
C SER A 41 -8.42 13.94 6.56
N PHE A 42 -8.19 13.63 5.30
CA PHE A 42 -9.01 12.72 4.51
C PHE A 42 -8.29 11.38 4.39
N ARG A 43 -9.02 10.28 4.57
CA ARG A 43 -8.53 8.92 4.33
C ARG A 43 -9.47 8.18 3.38
N VAL A 44 -8.89 7.35 2.52
CA VAL A 44 -9.61 6.45 1.62
C VAL A 44 -8.99 5.06 1.69
N GLY A 45 -9.82 4.08 2.02
CA GLY A 45 -9.48 2.67 1.94
C GLY A 45 -9.99 2.08 0.63
N TYR A 46 -9.13 1.33 -0.07
CA TYR A 46 -9.44 0.73 -1.36
C TYR A 46 -8.72 -0.59 -1.54
N LYS A 47 -9.20 -1.36 -2.51
CA LYS A 47 -8.62 -2.61 -2.98
C LYS A 47 -8.00 -2.35 -4.36
N PHE A 48 -6.74 -2.71 -4.54
CA PHE A 48 -6.07 -2.78 -5.84
C PHE A 48 -6.05 -4.24 -6.31
N GLU A 49 -6.58 -4.48 -7.50
CA GLU A 49 -6.65 -5.81 -8.12
C GLU A 49 -5.91 -5.81 -9.45
N MET A 50 -4.97 -6.73 -9.62
CA MET A 50 -4.28 -6.98 -10.88
C MET A 50 -4.27 -8.49 -11.12
N ASP A 51 -4.93 -8.95 -12.19
CA ASP A 51 -5.18 -10.38 -12.44
C ASP A 51 -5.78 -11.08 -11.21
N TRP A 52 -5.03 -11.99 -10.57
CA TRP A 52 -5.44 -12.68 -9.34
C TRP A 52 -4.90 -12.00 -8.06
N GLY A 53 -3.95 -11.07 -8.19
CA GLY A 53 -3.31 -10.38 -7.07
C GLY A 53 -4.20 -9.28 -6.50
N ILE A 54 -4.43 -9.31 -5.18
CA ILE A 54 -5.30 -8.36 -4.48
C ILE A 54 -4.56 -7.77 -3.30
N ALA A 55 -4.39 -6.44 -3.26
CA ALA A 55 -3.86 -5.71 -2.12
C ALA A 55 -4.88 -4.71 -1.56
N TYR A 56 -4.96 -4.63 -0.23
CA TYR A 56 -5.79 -3.66 0.48
C TYR A 56 -4.92 -2.52 0.98
N ASN A 57 -5.30 -1.28 0.66
CA ASN A 57 -4.48 -0.10 0.92
C ASN A 57 -5.32 1.04 1.50
N GLU A 58 -4.64 1.95 2.17
CA GLU A 58 -5.21 3.20 2.65
C GLU A 58 -4.31 4.36 2.26
N ASP A 59 -4.86 5.31 1.51
CA ASP A 59 -4.22 6.60 1.24
C ASP A 59 -4.79 7.64 2.20
N GLN A 60 -3.96 8.61 2.59
CA GLN A 60 -4.41 9.72 3.41
C GLN A 60 -3.67 11.00 3.09
N PHE A 61 -4.33 12.14 3.27
CA PHE A 61 -3.70 13.45 3.21
C PHE A 61 -4.44 14.49 4.03
N ILE A 62 -3.71 15.48 4.54
CA ILE A 62 -4.29 16.63 5.22
C ILE A 62 -5.13 17.49 4.25
N ILE A 63 -6.30 17.91 4.70
CA ILE A 63 -7.25 18.76 3.94
C ILE A 63 -7.53 20.09 4.62
N LYS A 64 -7.05 20.30 5.85
CA LYS A 64 -7.05 21.59 6.55
C LYS A 64 -5.96 21.56 7.61
N ILE A 65 -5.16 22.62 7.71
CA ILE A 65 -4.05 22.73 8.68
C ILE A 65 -4.46 23.69 9.79
N ASN A 66 -4.31 23.28 11.06
CA ASN A 66 -4.58 24.16 12.19
C ASN A 66 -3.59 25.35 12.25
N GLN A 67 -4.05 26.53 12.68
CA GLN A 67 -3.22 27.74 12.80
C GLN A 67 -1.90 27.51 13.52
N ASP A 68 -1.93 26.77 14.62
CA ASP A 68 -0.78 26.59 15.52
C ASP A 68 0.22 25.52 15.04
N ASN A 69 -0.07 24.81 13.94
CA ASN A 69 0.74 23.68 13.49
C ASN A 69 2.01 24.13 12.72
N ASN A 70 3.18 24.15 13.36
CA ASN A 70 4.43 24.58 12.73
C ASN A 70 5.13 23.51 11.85
N HIS A 71 4.56 22.30 11.69
CA HIS A 71 5.17 21.24 10.88
C HIS A 71 5.01 21.47 9.37
N TYR A 72 4.04 22.29 8.96
CA TYR A 72 3.78 22.58 7.55
C TYR A 72 4.33 23.94 7.13
N THR A 73 4.78 24.04 5.88
CA THR A 73 5.35 25.26 5.30
C THR A 73 4.36 26.41 5.35
N THR A 74 4.84 27.63 5.61
CA THR A 74 4.01 28.85 5.70
C THR A 74 3.29 29.25 4.40
N GLU A 75 3.68 28.65 3.28
CA GLU A 75 3.07 28.87 1.96
C GLU A 75 1.68 28.23 1.84
N ILE A 76 1.37 27.23 2.68
CA ILE A 76 0.07 26.56 2.67
C ILE A 76 -0.86 27.30 3.65
N PRO A 77 -2.07 27.69 3.21
CA PRO A 77 -2.95 28.46 4.05
C PRO A 77 -3.46 27.62 5.23
N ARG A 78 -3.63 28.31 6.36
CA ARG A 78 -4.06 27.71 7.64
C ARG A 78 -5.54 28.00 7.87
N ASP A 79 -6.17 27.14 8.65
CA ASP A 79 -7.59 27.17 9.01
C ASP A 79 -8.58 27.23 7.84
N VAL A 80 -8.12 26.87 6.64
CA VAL A 80 -8.94 26.74 5.45
C VAL A 80 -8.80 25.34 4.87
N TYR A 81 -9.87 24.90 4.23
CA TYR A 81 -9.88 23.67 3.48
C TYR A 81 -9.01 23.81 2.22
N LEU A 82 -8.11 22.85 2.03
CA LEU A 82 -7.10 22.87 0.97
C LEU A 82 -7.69 22.45 -0.37
N ILE A 83 -7.26 23.12 -1.43
CA ILE A 83 -7.59 22.73 -2.81
C ILE A 83 -6.59 21.69 -3.33
N LYS A 84 -6.92 21.03 -4.45
CA LYS A 84 -6.08 19.98 -5.07
C LYS A 84 -4.60 20.37 -5.19
N ASP A 85 -4.28 21.53 -5.73
CA ASP A 85 -2.89 21.95 -5.97
C ASP A 85 -2.09 22.11 -4.67
N GLN A 86 -2.77 22.53 -3.58
CA GLN A 86 -2.15 22.65 -2.26
C GLN A 86 -1.92 21.27 -1.64
N ILE A 87 -2.88 20.37 -1.76
CA ILE A 87 -2.75 18.96 -1.32
C ILE A 87 -1.60 18.28 -2.07
N LYS A 88 -1.54 18.46 -3.39
CA LYS A 88 -0.45 17.94 -4.22
C LYS A 88 0.90 18.46 -3.77
N THR A 89 1.02 19.77 -3.51
CA THR A 89 2.25 20.37 -3.00
C THR A 89 2.70 19.75 -1.67
N LEU A 90 1.77 19.38 -0.80
CA LEU A 90 2.08 18.70 0.47
C LEU A 90 2.55 17.26 0.28
N LEU A 91 1.86 16.51 -0.58
CA LEU A 91 2.24 15.14 -0.95
C LEU A 91 3.63 15.09 -1.59
N ASP A 92 3.93 16.02 -2.50
CA ASP A 92 5.22 16.07 -3.19
C ASP A 92 6.38 16.46 -2.26
N LYS A 93 6.09 17.23 -1.19
CA LYS A 93 7.08 17.59 -0.17
C LYS A 93 7.34 16.46 0.85
N GLY A 94 6.57 15.36 0.80
CA GLY A 94 6.74 14.22 1.70
C GLY A 94 6.49 14.55 3.18
N ASN A 95 5.61 15.52 3.46
CA ASN A 95 5.31 15.90 4.83
C ASN A 95 4.49 14.82 5.55
N HIS A 96 4.81 14.63 6.83
CA HIS A 96 4.25 13.68 7.79
C HIS A 96 2.93 13.00 7.42
N SER A 97 2.99 11.67 7.26
CA SER A 97 1.85 10.74 7.14
C SER A 97 0.97 10.89 5.89
N ASP A 98 1.14 11.95 5.10
CA ASP A 98 0.39 12.16 3.85
C ASP A 98 0.99 11.27 2.75
N ASN A 99 0.19 10.36 2.18
CA ASN A 99 0.63 9.45 1.13
C ASN A 99 -0.51 9.11 0.17
N ILE A 100 -0.13 8.98 -1.10
CA ILE A 100 -0.90 8.30 -2.15
C ILE A 100 0.04 7.20 -2.66
N ILE A 101 -0.36 5.94 -2.55
CA ILE A 101 0.54 4.85 -2.93
C ILE A 101 0.85 4.87 -4.43
N THR A 102 2.06 4.43 -4.76
CA THR A 102 2.44 4.13 -6.14
C THR A 102 2.06 2.68 -6.46
N ILE A 103 1.61 2.42 -7.68
CA ILE A 103 1.31 1.09 -8.21
C ILE A 103 2.09 0.79 -9.49
N SER A 104 2.49 -0.47 -9.63
CA SER A 104 3.01 -1.01 -10.88
C SER A 104 1.87 -1.31 -11.84
N LYS A 105 2.18 -1.19 -13.13
CA LYS A 105 1.26 -1.45 -14.25
C LYS A 105 1.67 -2.70 -15.03
N GLU A 106 2.72 -3.37 -14.58
CA GLU A 106 3.21 -4.59 -15.19
C GLU A 106 2.31 -5.76 -14.80
N ASN A 107 2.21 -6.73 -15.69
CA ASN A 107 1.42 -7.94 -15.42
C ASN A 107 2.14 -8.81 -14.41
N LEU A 108 1.38 -9.65 -13.71
CA LEU A 108 1.98 -10.62 -12.81
C LEU A 108 2.83 -11.63 -13.60
N LEU A 109 4.03 -11.89 -13.13
CA LEU A 109 4.95 -12.91 -13.65
C LEU A 109 4.37 -14.32 -13.49
N PHE A 110 3.66 -14.54 -12.39
CA PHE A 110 3.08 -15.83 -12.04
C PHE A 110 1.62 -15.91 -12.50
N PRO A 111 1.24 -16.95 -13.27
CA PRO A 111 -0.14 -17.10 -13.75
C PRO A 111 -1.18 -17.29 -12.64
N THR A 112 -0.76 -17.86 -11.50
CA THR A 112 -1.61 -18.14 -10.35
C THR A 112 -0.88 -17.86 -9.03
N ILE A 113 -1.65 -17.76 -7.96
CA ILE A 113 -1.10 -17.62 -6.61
C ILE A 113 -0.34 -18.88 -6.19
N GLU A 114 -0.79 -20.05 -6.63
CA GLU A 114 -0.14 -21.33 -6.38
C GLU A 114 1.23 -21.41 -7.05
N ASP A 115 1.37 -20.90 -8.28
CA ASP A 115 2.68 -20.85 -8.96
C ASP A 115 3.69 -19.98 -8.22
N ALA A 116 3.26 -18.80 -7.74
CA ALA A 116 4.10 -17.90 -6.95
C ALA A 116 4.50 -18.53 -5.62
N LEU A 117 3.55 -19.16 -4.93
CA LEU A 117 3.80 -19.84 -3.66
C LEU A 117 4.74 -21.03 -3.83
N ASN A 118 4.55 -21.86 -4.85
CA ASN A 118 5.42 -23.00 -5.14
C ASN A 118 6.85 -22.55 -5.46
N ASN A 119 7.01 -21.45 -6.22
CA ASN A 119 8.31 -20.87 -6.47
C ASN A 119 9.02 -20.45 -5.17
N LEU A 120 8.29 -19.80 -4.26
CA LEU A 120 8.81 -19.38 -2.97
C LEU A 120 9.15 -20.59 -2.06
N ILE A 121 8.33 -21.65 -2.08
CA ILE A 121 8.58 -22.92 -1.37
C ILE A 121 9.89 -23.57 -1.87
N ASP A 122 10.10 -23.63 -3.18
CA ASP A 122 11.31 -24.18 -3.79
C ASP A 122 12.57 -23.40 -3.38
N ILE A 123 12.49 -22.06 -3.36
CA ILE A 123 13.59 -21.17 -2.96
C ILE A 123 13.88 -21.30 -1.45
N ALA A 124 12.83 -21.36 -0.64
CA ALA A 124 12.91 -21.52 0.81
C ALA A 124 13.35 -22.93 1.25
N LYS A 125 13.29 -23.92 0.34
CA LYS A 125 13.64 -25.34 0.58
C LYS A 125 12.83 -25.98 1.71
N VAL A 126 11.53 -25.66 1.73
CA VAL A 126 10.57 -26.26 2.67
C VAL A 126 9.49 -27.02 1.92
N ASN A 127 8.66 -27.78 2.63
CA ASN A 127 7.55 -28.53 2.00
C ASN A 127 6.29 -27.69 1.85
N THR A 128 6.10 -26.69 2.72
CA THR A 128 4.89 -25.88 2.75
C THR A 128 5.19 -24.49 3.28
N LEU A 129 4.46 -23.51 2.75
CA LEU A 129 4.33 -22.17 3.28
C LEU A 129 2.85 -21.81 3.25
N CYS A 130 2.40 -21.06 4.25
CA CYS A 130 1.06 -20.50 4.30
C CYS A 130 1.11 -19.04 3.86
N ILE A 131 0.28 -18.68 2.88
CA ILE A 131 0.15 -17.29 2.44
C ILE A 131 -0.39 -16.47 3.61
N ARG A 132 0.30 -15.36 3.90
CA ARG A 132 -0.10 -14.41 4.94
C ARG A 132 -0.87 -13.24 4.34
N ARG A 133 -0.32 -12.62 3.29
CA ARG A 133 -0.94 -11.46 2.62
C ARG A 133 -0.31 -11.21 1.25
N ILE A 134 -1.00 -10.40 0.47
CA ILE A 134 -0.44 -9.69 -0.68
C ILE A 134 -0.52 -8.19 -0.38
N TYR A 135 0.56 -7.46 -0.61
CA TYR A 135 0.65 -6.02 -0.35
C TYR A 135 1.41 -5.31 -1.46
N LEU A 136 1.32 -3.97 -1.51
CA LEU A 136 2.10 -3.15 -2.43
C LEU A 136 3.42 -2.75 -1.77
N ASP A 137 4.54 -2.98 -2.45
CA ASP A 137 5.81 -2.39 -2.05
C ASP A 137 5.78 -0.87 -2.29
N GLU A 138 6.05 -0.09 -1.25
CA GLU A 138 5.91 1.38 -1.31
C GLU A 138 6.94 2.04 -2.23
N ASN A 139 8.05 1.37 -2.54
CA ASN A 139 9.14 1.91 -3.35
C ASN A 139 8.90 1.68 -4.85
N THR A 140 8.46 0.49 -5.21
CA THR A 140 8.30 0.03 -6.59
C THR A 140 6.84 0.07 -7.07
N GLY A 141 5.89 -0.02 -6.14
CA GLY A 141 4.47 -0.25 -6.43
C GLY A 141 4.16 -1.68 -6.89
N ASN A 142 5.12 -2.61 -6.81
CA ASN A 142 4.89 -4.00 -7.18
C ASN A 142 4.05 -4.70 -6.10
N LEU A 143 3.25 -5.69 -6.54
CA LEU A 143 2.56 -6.58 -5.62
C LEU A 143 3.55 -7.62 -5.08
N ILE A 144 3.59 -7.75 -3.77
CA ILE A 144 4.44 -8.71 -3.05
C ILE A 144 3.54 -9.73 -2.37
N LEU A 145 3.81 -11.03 -2.60
CA LEU A 145 3.21 -12.11 -1.82
C LEU A 145 4.12 -12.44 -0.64
N GLU A 146 3.55 -12.42 0.57
CA GLU A 146 4.22 -12.81 1.81
C GLU A 146 3.64 -14.12 2.32
N ALA A 147 4.51 -15.06 2.68
CA ALA A 147 4.15 -16.36 3.23
C ALA A 147 5.10 -16.77 4.36
N ASN A 148 4.64 -17.65 5.24
CA ASN A 148 5.45 -18.17 6.34
C ASN A 148 5.12 -19.63 6.66
N GLY A 149 6.03 -20.31 7.35
CA GLY A 149 5.83 -21.69 7.82
C GLY A 149 6.54 -21.92 9.15
N GLU A 150 6.04 -22.89 9.93
CA GLU A 150 6.64 -23.32 11.19
C GLU A 150 7.51 -24.56 10.95
N TYR A 151 8.67 -24.65 11.61
CA TYR A 151 9.47 -25.87 11.59
C TYR A 151 8.88 -26.93 12.53
N GLU A 152 8.62 -28.13 12.02
CA GLU A 152 7.94 -29.20 12.78
C GLU A 152 8.66 -29.63 14.07
N ASN A 153 9.97 -29.40 14.19
CA ASN A 153 10.80 -29.94 15.28
C ASN A 153 11.64 -28.87 16.00
N GLU A 154 11.30 -27.59 15.84
CA GLU A 154 12.01 -26.49 16.50
C GLU A 154 11.02 -25.62 17.28
N ASP A 155 11.34 -25.35 18.56
CA ASP A 155 10.52 -24.46 19.38
C ASP A 155 10.61 -23.02 18.87
N ASN A 156 9.46 -22.44 18.50
CA ASN A 156 9.31 -21.03 18.13
C ASN A 156 10.22 -20.59 16.96
N SER A 157 10.44 -21.47 15.99
CA SER A 157 11.26 -21.21 14.80
C SER A 157 10.39 -21.26 13.54
N CYS A 158 10.41 -20.16 12.78
CA CYS A 158 9.61 -19.97 11.59
C CYS A 158 10.50 -19.53 10.43
N ILE A 159 10.11 -19.95 9.23
CA ILE A 159 10.64 -19.41 7.98
C ILE A 159 9.66 -18.39 7.42
N PHE A 160 10.18 -17.27 6.96
CA PHE A 160 9.44 -16.21 6.30
C PHE A 160 9.95 -16.07 4.87
N GLY A 161 9.03 -15.88 3.93
CA GLY A 161 9.34 -15.66 2.55
C GLY A 161 8.48 -14.56 1.95
N SER A 162 9.07 -13.77 1.07
CA SER A 162 8.33 -12.88 0.19
C SER A 162 8.80 -13.02 -1.24
N ILE A 163 7.87 -12.84 -2.18
CA ILE A 163 8.15 -12.84 -3.61
C ILE A 163 7.46 -11.65 -4.28
N ASP A 164 8.23 -10.91 -5.06
CA ASP A 164 7.72 -9.87 -5.96
C ASP A 164 7.01 -10.54 -7.14
N LEU A 165 5.71 -10.26 -7.27
CA LEU A 165 4.85 -10.90 -8.27
C LEU A 165 5.07 -10.37 -9.68
N ILE A 166 5.89 -9.34 -9.88
CA ILE A 166 6.19 -8.72 -11.18
C ILE A 166 7.54 -9.20 -11.71
N ASN A 167 8.58 -9.22 -10.88
CA ASN A 167 9.94 -9.54 -11.30
C ASN A 167 10.49 -10.86 -10.73
N GLY A 168 9.80 -11.48 -9.77
CA GLY A 168 10.19 -12.74 -9.14
C GLY A 168 11.35 -12.63 -8.15
N GLU A 169 11.77 -11.42 -7.76
CA GLU A 169 12.74 -11.22 -6.69
C GLU A 169 12.19 -11.79 -5.38
N THR A 170 13.03 -12.47 -4.62
CA THR A 170 12.64 -13.18 -3.41
C THR A 170 13.53 -12.84 -2.23
N GLU A 171 12.91 -12.81 -1.05
CA GLU A 171 13.61 -12.74 0.22
C GLU A 171 13.11 -13.89 1.10
N VAL A 172 14.04 -14.61 1.72
CA VAL A 172 13.75 -15.69 2.66
C VAL A 172 14.66 -15.56 3.86
N TYR A 173 14.08 -15.67 5.05
CA TYR A 173 14.82 -15.61 6.30
C TYR A 173 14.15 -16.41 7.41
N ASP A 174 14.96 -16.86 8.36
CA ASP A 174 14.49 -17.53 9.58
C ASP A 174 14.25 -16.52 10.69
N GLY A 175 13.25 -16.77 11.53
CA GLY A 175 12.93 -15.90 12.65
C GLY A 175 12.05 -16.59 13.69
N ALA A 176 11.75 -15.87 14.77
CA ALA A 176 10.80 -16.36 15.75
C ALA A 176 9.38 -16.41 15.15
N CYS A 177 8.61 -17.44 15.49
CA CYS A 177 7.21 -17.49 15.12
C CYS A 177 6.41 -16.35 15.77
N TRP A 178 5.38 -15.88 15.08
CA TRP A 178 4.49 -14.86 15.63
C TRP A 178 3.60 -15.51 16.70
N ILE A 179 3.79 -15.12 17.95
CA ILE A 179 2.91 -15.54 19.05
C ILE A 179 1.67 -14.63 19.03
N PHE A 180 0.53 -15.17 18.60
CA PHE A 180 -0.75 -14.48 18.76
C PHE A 180 -1.18 -14.55 20.23
N ASN A 181 -1.21 -13.39 20.91
CA ASN A 181 -1.80 -13.25 22.25
C ASN A 181 -3.27 -12.84 22.16
#